data_AF-A0A535L5D9-F1
#
_entry.id   AF-A0A535L5D9-F1
#
_cell.length_a   1.000
_cell.length_b   1.000
_cell.length_c   1.000
_cell.angle_alpha   90.00
_cell.angle_beta   90.00
_cell.angle_gamma   90.00
#
_symmetry.space_group_name_H-M   'P 1'
#
loop_
_entity.id
_entity.type
_entity.pdbx_description
1 polymer ?
#
loop_
_entity_poly.entity_id
_entity_poly.type
_entity_poly.pdbx_seq_one_letter_code
_entity_poly.pdbx_strand_id
1 'polypeptide(L)' 'SGGYGYTVRQSIAYGYLPVESATPGTLVEVQLFGVRYRATVMKEPLYDPKNEKVKV' A
#
# COMPACT_ATOMS: atom_id res chain seq x y z
N SER A 1 8.41 5.59 -3.83
CA SER A 1 9.10 4.32 -4.12
C SER A 1 8.06 3.23 -4.34
N GLY A 2 8.43 2.07 -4.89
CA GLY A 2 7.48 0.96 -5.05
C GLY A 2 8.17 -0.38 -5.27
N GLY A 3 7.44 -1.47 -5.01
CA GLY A 3 7.93 -2.83 -5.12
C GLY A 3 6.80 -3.86 -4.98
N TYR A 4 7.12 -5.14 -5.20
CA TYR A 4 6.16 -6.23 -5.04
C TYR A 4 6.38 -6.94 -3.71
N GLY A 5 5.38 -6.91 -2.84
CA GLY A 5 5.39 -7.65 -1.59
C GLY A 5 5.03 -9.11 -1.84
N TYR A 6 6.03 -9.97 -2.00
CA TYR A 6 5.82 -11.40 -2.31
C TYR A 6 4.97 -12.13 -1.26
N THR A 7 5.15 -11.82 0.02
CA THR A 7 4.40 -12.45 1.12
C THR A 7 2.91 -12.08 1.12
N VAL A 8 2.58 -10.85 0.71
CA VAL A 8 1.19 -10.36 0.60
C VAL A 8 0.63 -10.48 -0.82
N ARG A 9 1.47 -10.87 -1.79
CA ARG A 9 1.19 -11.01 -3.23
C ARG A 9 0.58 -9.76 -3.87
N GLN A 10 1.09 -8.58 -3.49
CA GLN A 10 0.58 -7.29 -3.96
C GLN A 10 1.72 -6.33 -4.34
N SER A 11 1.45 -5.48 -5.33
CA SER A 11 2.28 -4.31 -5.60
C SER A 11 2.03 -3.24 -4.55
N ILE A 12 3.09 -2.71 -3.94
CA ILE A 12 3.07 -1.74 -2.86
C ILE A 12 3.85 -0.51 -3.32
N ALA A 13 3.32 0.68 -3.05
CA ALA A 13 4.00 1.93 -3.36
C ALA A 13 3.83 2.92 -2.21
N TYR A 14 4.90 3.65 -1.92
CA TYR A 14 4.89 4.81 -1.04
C TYR A 14 4.83 6.08 -1.89
N GLY A 15 3.84 6.91 -1.58
CA GLY A 15 3.64 8.21 -2.21
C GLY A 15 2.99 9.19 -1.22
N TYR A 16 3.17 10.47 -1.48
CA TYR A 16 2.48 11.52 -0.73
C TYR A 16 1.11 11.79 -1.35
N LEU A 17 0.12 12.00 -0.49
CA LEU A 17 -1.24 12.37 -0.87
C LEU A 17 -1.65 13.64 -0.12
N PRO A 18 -2.58 14.43 -0.66
CA PRO A 18 -3.29 15.44 0.12
C PRO A 18 -3.92 14.78 1.35
N VAL A 19 -3.93 15.50 2.48
CA VAL A 19 -4.41 14.99 3.78
C VAL A 19 -5.82 14.41 3.68
N GLU A 20 -6.69 15.06 2.90
CA GLU A 20 -8.06 14.64 2.65
C GLU A 20 -8.18 13.25 2.01
N SER A 21 -7.15 12.82 1.27
CA SER A 21 -7.11 11.53 0.56
C SER A 21 -6.17 10.51 1.21
N ALA A 22 -5.54 10.85 2.34
CA ALA A 22 -4.55 10.00 3.01
C ALA A 22 -5.17 9.00 4.02
N THR A 23 -6.49 8.89 4.05
CA THR A 23 -7.18 8.00 5.01
C THR A 23 -7.16 6.55 4.49
N PRO A 24 -6.82 5.54 5.33
CA PRO A 24 -6.88 4.13 4.92
C PRO A 24 -8.27 3.73 4.38
N GLY A 25 -8.29 2.95 3.30
CA GLY A 25 -9.51 2.59 2.55
C GLY A 25 -9.84 3.53 1.40
N THR A 26 -9.20 4.70 1.31
CA THR A 26 -9.41 5.63 0.19
C THR A 26 -8.92 5.01 -1.12
N LEU A 27 -9.76 5.05 -2.15
CA LEU A 27 -9.40 4.63 -3.49
C LEU A 27 -8.65 5.76 -4.21
N VAL A 28 -7.54 5.41 -4.84
CA VAL A 28 -6.72 6.32 -5.63
C VAL A 28 -6.33 5.65 -6.95
N GLU A 29 -5.86 6.44 -7.91
CA GLU A 29 -5.26 5.93 -9.13
C GLU A 29 -3.77 6.23 -9.14
N VAL A 30 -2.96 5.24 -9.50
CA VAL A 30 -1.52 5.39 -9.72
C VAL A 30 -1.24 5.18 -11.20
N GLN A 31 -0.54 6.12 -11.81
CA GLN A 31 -0.14 6.02 -13.21
C GLN A 31 1.24 5.38 -13.33
N LEU A 32 1.33 4.29 -14.09
CA LEU A 32 2.58 3.60 -14.42
C LEU A 32 2.66 3.44 -15.94
N PHE A 33 3.69 4.01 -16.56
CA PHE A 33 3.94 3.93 -18.00
C PHE A 33 2.72 4.33 -18.86
N GLY A 34 2.01 5.38 -18.45
CA GLY A 34 0.83 5.86 -19.17
C GLY A 34 -0.48 5.15 -18.81
N VAL A 35 -0.43 4.01 -18.11
CA VAL A 35 -1.62 3.24 -17.70
C VAL A 35 -1.98 3.58 -16.26
N ARG A 36 -3.27 3.79 -15.99
CA ARG A 36 -3.78 4.02 -14.63
C ARG A 36 -4.21 2.72 -13.99
N TYR A 37 -3.74 2.50 -12.77
CA TYR A 37 -4.08 1.37 -11.94
C TYR A 37 -4.78 1.86 -10.67
N ARG A 38 -5.88 1.20 -10.31
CA ARG A 38 -6.54 1.47 -9.03
C ARG A 38 -5.66 0.96 -7.89
N ALA A 39 -5.53 1.77 -6.86
CA ALA A 39 -4.87 1.44 -5.62
C ALA A 39 -5.75 1.85 -4.45
N THR A 40 -5.49 1.27 -3.28
CA THR A 40 -6.16 1.61 -2.03
C THR A 40 -5.12 2.10 -1.04
N VAL A 41 -5.39 3.20 -0.35
CA VAL A 41 -4.55 3.66 0.75
C VAL A 41 -4.67 2.63 1.87
N MET A 42 -3.54 2.08 2.32
CA MET A 42 -3.54 1.02 3.33
C MET A 42 -2.83 1.49 4.59
N LYS A 43 -3.23 0.93 5.74
CA LYS A 43 -2.50 1.08 7.00
C LYS A 43 -1.30 0.12 6.99
N GLU A 44 -0.18 0.59 7.51
CA GLU A 44 1.03 -0.20 7.65
C GLU A 44 1.17 -0.85 9.05
N PRO A 45 1.90 -1.98 9.15
CA PRO A 45 2.46 -2.76 8.04
C PRO A 45 1.41 -3.68 7.40
N LEU A 46 1.56 -3.97 6.11
CA LEU A 46 0.66 -4.90 5.40
C LEU A 46 0.85 -6.36 5.83
N TYR A 47 2.07 -6.72 6.22
CA TYR A 47 2.40 -8.05 6.71
C TYR A 47 2.51 -8.03 8.23
N ASP A 48 1.85 -9.00 8.86
CA ASP A 48 1.85 -9.18 10.32
C ASP A 48 1.61 -7.88 11.12
N PRO A 49 0.47 -7.19 10.91
CA PRO A 49 0.19 -5.91 11.57
C PRO A 49 0.11 -5.99 13.09
N LYS A 50 -0.09 -7.19 13.65
CA LYS A 50 -0.14 -7.44 15.09
C LYS A 50 1.16 -8.00 15.65
N ASN A 51 2.18 -8.20 14.80
CA ASN A 51 3.46 -8.78 15.18
C ASN A 51 3.35 -10.16 15.84
N GLU A 52 2.36 -10.97 15.43
CA GLU A 52 2.05 -12.28 16.03
C GLU A 52 3.02 -13.38 15.58
N LYS A 53 3.75 -13.18 14.49
CA LYS A 53 4.65 -14.20 13.93
C LYS A 53 6.08 -14.09 14.45
N VAL A 54 6.44 -12.98 15.07
CA VAL A 54 7.72 -12.85 15.77
C VAL A 54 7.60 -13.63 17.08
N LYS A 55 8.24 -14.80 17.12
CA LYS A 55 8.43 -15.56 18.36
C LYS A 55 9.71 -15.06 19.03
N VAL A 56 9.57 -14.59 20.28
CA VAL A 56 10.67 -14.26 21.19
C VAL A 56 11.21 -15.54 21.82
#